data_AF-A0A9Q0ZP63-F1
#
_entry.id   AF-A0A9Q0ZP63-F1
#
_cell.length_a   1.000
_cell.length_b   1.000
_cell.length_c   1.000
_cell.angle_alpha   90.00
_cell.angle_beta   90.00
_cell.angle_gamma   90.00
#
_symmetry.space_group_name_H-M   'P 1'
#
loop_
_entity.id
_entity.type
_entity.pdbx_description
1 polymer ?
#
loop_
_entity_poly.entity_id
_entity_poly.type
_entity_poly.pdbx_seq_one_letter_code
_entity_poly.pdbx_strand_id
1 'polypeptide(L)'
;MKTRLFCSIKAMDAKPKRRTVVENGDGGEDLVLATLIGNGEDLGPIVRHAFEMGRPESLFHQLKSVVRKKEVEIEELCKSHYEEFILAVDELRGVLVDAEELKSELCE
;
A
#
# COMPACT_ATOMS: atom_id res chain seq x y z
N MET A 1 17.74 -9.85 6.06
CA MET A 1 17.36 -8.41 6.00
C MET A 1 15.94 -8.18 5.43
N LYS A 2 14.99 -9.11 5.57
CA LYS A 2 13.65 -9.01 4.96
C LYS A 2 12.47 -8.80 5.93
N THR A 3 12.72 -8.60 7.22
CA THR A 3 11.65 -8.59 8.25
C THR A 3 11.59 -7.32 9.11
N ARG A 4 12.23 -6.21 8.71
CA ARG A 4 12.24 -4.96 9.50
C ARG A 4 11.90 -3.68 8.73
N LEU A 5 11.25 -3.79 7.57
CA LEU A 5 10.77 -2.61 6.83
C LEU A 5 9.24 -2.47 6.87
N PHE A 6 8.57 -3.03 7.87
CA PHE A 6 7.10 -3.15 7.85
C PHE A 6 6.34 -2.23 8.82
N CYS A 7 6.97 -1.23 9.44
CA CYS A 7 6.24 -0.40 10.41
C CYS A 7 6.64 1.09 10.44
N SER A 8 6.95 1.73 9.31
CA SER A 8 7.15 3.20 9.32
C SER A 8 6.84 3.96 8.04
N ILE A 9 6.19 3.36 7.04
CA ILE A 9 5.63 4.17 5.96
C ILE A 9 4.29 4.72 6.46
N LYS A 10 4.36 5.86 7.17
CA LYS A 10 3.21 6.73 7.38
C LYS A 10 2.71 7.14 5.99
N ALA A 11 1.71 6.43 5.49
CA ALA A 11 0.94 6.88 4.34
C ALA A 11 0.27 8.19 4.73
N MET A 12 0.63 9.26 4.01
CA MET A 12 -0.08 10.53 4.03
C MET A 12 -1.52 10.29 3.54
N ASP A 13 -2.47 10.97 4.18
CA ASP A 13 -3.92 10.94 3.96
C ASP A 13 -4.33 10.75 2.48
N ALA A 14 -4.81 9.55 2.16
CA ALA A 14 -5.66 9.33 0.99
C ALA A 14 -6.92 8.61 1.48
N LYS A 15 -7.94 9.36 1.88
CA LYS A 15 -9.26 8.82 2.22
C LYS A 15 -9.87 8.10 1.00
N PRO A 16 -10.09 6.78 1.04
CA PRO A 16 -10.87 6.11 0.02
C PRO A 16 -12.34 6.16 0.47
N LYS A 17 -13.13 7.03 -0.15
CA LYS A 17 -14.59 6.98 -0.03
C LYS A 17 -15.11 5.84 -0.90
N ARG A 18 -15.74 4.80 -0.34
CA ARG A 18 -16.85 4.09 -1.02
C ARG A 18 -17.64 3.05 -0.21
N ARG A 19 -18.96 3.28 -0.29
CA ARG A 19 -20.15 2.41 -0.29
C ARG A 19 -20.04 0.97 0.23
N THR A 20 -20.85 0.72 1.25
CA THR A 20 -21.24 -0.58 1.81
C THR A 20 -22.15 -1.35 0.84
N VAL A 21 -21.73 -2.55 0.44
CA VAL A 21 -22.61 -3.63 0.00
C VAL A 21 -22.35 -4.80 0.94
N VAL A 22 -23.38 -5.22 1.66
CA VAL A 22 -23.34 -6.35 2.58
C VAL A 22 -23.79 -7.58 1.83
N GLU A 23 -22.92 -8.57 1.68
CA GLU A 23 -23.32 -9.96 1.44
C GLU A 23 -22.46 -10.88 2.32
N ASN A 24 -23.13 -11.76 3.06
CA ASN A 24 -22.55 -12.61 4.09
C ASN A 24 -21.90 -13.86 3.48
N GLY A 25 -20.76 -14.24 4.05
CA GLY A 25 -20.11 -15.54 3.87
C GLY A 25 -18.69 -15.41 3.32
N ASP A 26 -17.70 -15.40 4.20
CA ASP A 26 -16.25 -15.44 3.93
C ASP A 26 -15.61 -14.12 3.41
N GLY A 27 -16.20 -13.44 2.42
CA GLY A 27 -15.60 -12.22 1.84
C GLY A 27 -15.69 -10.96 2.72
N GLY A 28 -16.73 -10.87 3.55
CA GLY A 28 -16.96 -9.71 4.42
C GLY A 28 -16.03 -9.66 5.63
N GLU A 29 -15.63 -10.82 6.14
CA GLU A 29 -14.75 -10.94 7.31
C GLU A 29 -13.30 -10.54 6.99
N ASP A 30 -12.82 -10.88 5.79
CA ASP A 30 -11.47 -10.50 5.31
C ASP A 30 -11.34 -8.97 5.16
N LEU A 31 -12.42 -8.30 4.72
CA LEU A 31 -12.46 -6.84 4.63
C LEU A 31 -12.43 -6.16 6.01
N VAL A 32 -13.14 -6.70 6.99
CA VAL A 32 -13.13 -6.20 8.37
C VAL A 32 -11.74 -6.36 8.96
N LEU A 33 -11.13 -7.55 8.85
CA LEU A 33 -9.79 -7.80 9.37
C LEU A 33 -8.74 -6.89 8.71
N ALA A 34 -8.79 -6.70 7.39
CA ALA A 34 -7.91 -5.78 6.68
C ALA A 34 -8.06 -4.32 7.16
N THR A 35 -9.27 -3.92 7.53
CA THR A 35 -9.56 -2.57 8.06
C THR A 35 -8.97 -2.39 9.46
N LEU A 36 -9.19 -3.36 10.36
CA LEU A 36 -8.62 -3.35 11.71
C LEU A 36 -7.09 -3.22 11.65
N ILE A 37 -6.45 -4.03 10.78
CA ILE A 37 -5.00 -4.01 10.57
C ILE A 37 -4.56 -2.66 9.98
N GLY A 38 -5.28 -2.16 8.97
CA GLY A 38 -4.97 -0.87 8.33
C GLY A 38 -5.04 0.32 9.28
N ASN A 39 -5.95 0.27 10.26
CA ASN A 39 -6.12 1.29 11.29
C ASN A 39 -5.16 1.12 12.49
N GLY A 40 -4.41 0.01 12.55
CA GLY A 40 -3.54 -0.30 13.69
C GLY A 40 -4.31 -0.67 14.96
N GLU A 41 -5.52 -1.23 14.81
CA GLU A 41 -6.35 -1.67 15.93
C GLU A 41 -5.80 -2.96 16.59
N ASP A 42 -6.16 -3.19 17.85
CA ASP A 42 -5.74 -4.38 18.58
C ASP A 42 -6.44 -5.64 18.03
N LEU A 43 -5.65 -6.62 17.62
CA LEU A 43 -6.14 -7.91 17.10
C LEU A 43 -6.38 -8.95 18.22
N GLY A 44 -6.01 -8.67 19.46
CA GLY A 44 -6.21 -9.56 20.60
C GLY A 44 -7.66 -10.07 20.74
N PRO A 45 -8.70 -9.24 20.61
CA PRO A 45 -10.10 -9.67 20.70
C PRO A 45 -10.50 -10.66 19.61
N ILE A 46 -10.13 -10.40 18.34
CA ILE A 46 -10.49 -11.29 17.22
C ILE A 46 -9.71 -12.61 17.28
N VAL A 47 -8.44 -12.58 17.71
CA VAL A 47 -7.65 -13.79 17.95
C VAL A 47 -8.30 -14.62 19.05
N ARG A 48 -8.62 -14.02 20.20
CA ARG A 48 -9.28 -14.75 21.30
C ARG A 48 -10.59 -15.40 20.85
N HIS A 49 -11.43 -14.64 20.13
CA HIS A 49 -12.70 -15.12 19.63
C HIS A 49 -12.56 -16.31 18.67
N ALA A 50 -11.60 -16.27 17.74
CA ALA A 50 -11.37 -17.37 16.80
C ALA A 50 -10.97 -18.68 17.51
N PHE A 51 -10.19 -18.59 18.59
CA PHE A 51 -9.84 -19.75 19.41
C PHE A 51 -11.02 -20.26 20.25
N GLU A 52 -11.80 -19.37 20.86
CA GLU A 52 -13.01 -19.75 21.61
C GLU A 52 -14.04 -20.45 20.72
N MET A 53 -14.15 -20.03 19.46
CA MET A 53 -15.03 -20.64 18.46
C MET A 53 -14.44 -21.91 17.82
N GLY A 54 -13.21 -22.30 18.18
CA GLY A 54 -12.53 -23.48 17.61
C GLY A 54 -12.23 -23.35 16.12
N ARG A 55 -12.02 -22.13 15.62
CA ARG A 55 -11.71 -21.83 14.20
C ARG A 55 -10.42 -21.01 14.00
N PRO A 56 -9.30 -21.30 14.69
CA PRO A 56 -8.07 -20.53 14.52
C PRO A 56 -7.48 -20.63 13.11
N GLU A 57 -7.71 -21.73 12.39
CA GLU A 57 -7.21 -21.95 11.03
C GLU A 57 -7.84 -20.98 10.03
N SER A 58 -9.14 -20.67 10.18
CA SER A 58 -9.84 -19.71 9.32
C SER A 58 -9.26 -18.30 9.48
N LEU A 59 -9.07 -17.84 10.72
CA LEU A 59 -8.41 -16.57 11.00
C LEU A 59 -6.97 -16.55 10.46
N PHE A 60 -6.24 -17.66 10.58
CA PHE A 60 -4.89 -17.77 10.04
C PHE A 60 -4.86 -17.68 8.50
N HIS A 61 -5.84 -18.28 7.82
CA HIS A 61 -5.99 -18.15 6.37
C HIS A 61 -6.33 -16.70 5.95
N GLN A 62 -7.21 -16.02 6.69
CA GLN A 62 -7.52 -14.60 6.46
C GLN A 62 -6.28 -13.71 6.68
N LEU A 63 -5.53 -13.90 7.78
CA LEU A 63 -4.28 -13.18 8.02
C LEU A 63 -3.25 -13.38 6.89
N LYS A 64 -3.14 -14.60 6.36
CA LYS A 64 -2.30 -14.87 5.17
C LYS A 64 -2.78 -14.13 3.93
N SER A 65 -4.09 -14.05 3.71
CA SER A 65 -4.69 -13.27 2.62
C SER A 65 -4.29 -11.81 2.73
N VAL A 66 -4.49 -11.21 3.92
CA VAL A 66 -4.14 -9.81 4.18
C VAL A 66 -2.65 -9.54 3.98
N VAL A 67 -1.76 -10.42 4.44
CA VAL A 67 -0.31 -10.28 4.22
C VAL A 67 0.01 -10.23 2.72
N ARG A 68 -0.49 -11.19 1.94
CA ARG A 68 -0.26 -11.22 0.48
C ARG A 68 -0.80 -9.99 -0.22
N LYS A 69 -2.00 -9.55 0.16
CA LYS A 69 -2.61 -8.34 -0.38
C LYS A 69 -1.76 -7.10 -0.07
N LYS A 70 -1.25 -6.98 1.16
CA LYS A 70 -0.38 -5.88 1.56
C LYS A 70 0.98 -5.92 0.88
N GLU A 71 1.54 -7.10 0.60
CA GLU A 71 2.77 -7.24 -0.19
C GLU A 71 2.58 -6.67 -1.60
N VAL A 72 1.47 -7.01 -2.27
CA VAL A 72 1.13 -6.47 -3.60
C VAL A 72 0.91 -4.96 -3.55
N GLU A 73 0.13 -4.45 -2.58
CA GLU A 73 -0.11 -3.00 -2.43
C GLU A 73 1.21 -2.24 -2.21
N ILE A 74 2.16 -2.79 -1.46
CA ILE A 74 3.49 -2.19 -1.25
C ILE A 74 4.30 -2.19 -2.55
N GLU A 75 4.31 -3.30 -3.28
CA GLU A 75 5.03 -3.42 -4.55
C GLU A 75 4.50 -2.41 -5.58
N GLU A 76 3.18 -2.32 -5.73
CA GLU A 76 2.52 -1.37 -6.63
C GLU A 76 2.85 0.09 -6.25
N LEU A 77 2.79 0.43 -4.96
CA LEU A 77 3.13 1.77 -4.48
C LEU A 77 4.60 2.11 -4.76
N CYS A 78 5.52 1.19 -4.45
CA CYS A 78 6.95 1.38 -4.71
C CYS A 78 7.23 1.57 -6.21
N LYS A 79 6.56 0.78 -7.05
CA LYS A 79 6.69 0.87 -8.50
C LYS A 79 6.20 2.21 -9.03
N SER A 80 5.01 2.65 -8.63
CA SER A 80 4.43 3.93 -9.05
C SER A 80 5.37 5.10 -8.71
N HIS A 81 5.86 5.15 -7.47
CA HIS A 81 6.78 6.22 -7.07
C HIS A 81 8.13 6.18 -7.81
N TYR A 82 8.63 4.98 -8.14
CA TYR A 82 9.86 4.86 -8.90
C TYR A 82 9.68 5.33 -10.35
N GLU A 83 8.56 4.98 -10.98
CA GLU A 83 8.20 5.44 -12.32
C GLU A 83 8.02 6.96 -12.37
N GLU A 84 7.27 7.54 -11.42
CA GLU A 84 7.11 8.99 -11.30
C GLU A 84 8.44 9.72 -11.10
N PHE A 85 9.34 9.16 -10.27
CA PHE A 85 10.65 9.74 -10.04
C PHE A 85 11.51 9.75 -11.32
N ILE A 86 11.50 8.65 -12.08
CA ILE A 86 12.25 8.58 -13.35
C ILE A 86 11.73 9.63 -14.33
N LEU A 87 10.40 9.71 -14.49
CA LEU A 87 9.79 10.69 -15.40
C LEU A 87 10.19 12.12 -15.02
N ALA A 88 10.13 12.47 -13.74
CA ALA A 88 10.54 13.79 -13.26
C ALA A 88 12.03 14.07 -13.53
N VAL A 89 12.90 13.06 -13.38
CA VAL A 89 14.33 13.20 -13.70
C VAL A 89 14.56 13.41 -15.20
N ASP A 90 13.83 12.71 -16.06
CA ASP A 90 13.93 12.85 -17.52
C ASP A 90 13.44 14.22 -17.99
N GLU A 91 12.34 14.73 -17.43
CA GLU A 91 11.85 16.08 -17.69
C GLU A 91 12.88 17.15 -17.30
N LEU A 92 13.49 17.01 -16.12
CA LEU A 92 14.56 17.92 -15.67
C LEU A 92 15.78 17.89 -16.61
N ARG A 93 16.13 16.72 -17.15
CA ARG A 93 17.21 16.61 -18.15
C ARG A 93 16.86 17.33 -19.44
N GLY A 94 15.60 17.23 -19.90
CA GLY A 94 15.12 17.98 -21.05
C GLY A 94 15.29 19.48 -20.87
N VAL A 95 14.85 20.03 -19.73
CA VAL A 95 15.01 21.45 -19.40
C VAL A 95 16.48 21.89 -19.43
N LEU A 96 17.41 21.05 -18.95
CA LEU A 96 18.84 21.36 -18.98
C LEU A 96 19.41 21.39 -20.40
N VAL A 97 18.93 20.52 -21.29
CA VAL A 97 19.31 20.51 -22.71
C VAL A 97 18.81 21.79 -23.38
N ASP A 98 17.52 22.09 -23.25
CA ASP A 98 16.89 23.28 -23.84
C ASP A 98 17.60 24.57 -23.37
N ALA A 99 18.02 24.63 -22.10
CA ALA A 99 18.75 25.77 -21.56
C ALA A 99 20.15 25.94 -22.19
N GLU A 100 20.85 24.85 -22.49
CA GLU A 100 22.18 24.91 -23.14
C GLU A 100 22.07 25.24 -24.63
N GLU A 101 21.02 24.78 -25.31
CA GLU A 101 20.70 25.19 -26.68
C GLU A 101 20.44 26.70 -26.74
N LEU A 102 19.57 27.22 -25.87
CA LEU A 102 19.28 28.66 -25.79
C LEU A 102 20.54 29.49 -25.49
N LYS A 103 21.41 29.00 -24.59
CA LYS A 103 22.68 29.64 -24.28
C LYS A 103 23.59 29.72 -25.51
N SER A 104 23.64 28.67 -26.31
CA SER A 104 24.45 28.61 -27.52
C SER A 104 23.94 29.61 -28.57
N GLU A 105 22.63 29.67 -28.79
CA GLU A 105 22.00 30.63 -29.72
C GLU A 105 22.27 32.10 -29.34
N LEU A 106 22.33 32.41 -28.05
CA LEU A 106 22.62 33.78 -27.57
C LEU A 106 24.10 34.18 -27.68
N CYS A 107 25.00 33.22 -27.85
CA CYS A 107 26.44 33.44 -27.92
C CYS A 107 26.97 33.50 -29.37
N GLU A 108 26.13 33.28 -30.37
CA GLU A 108 26.38 33.50 -31.81
C GLU A 108 26.12 34.97 -32.22
#